data_AF-A0A9D7RHS7-F1
#
_entry.id   AF-A0A9D7RHS7-F1
#
_cell.length_a   1.000
_cell.length_b   1.000
_cell.length_c   1.000
_cell.angle_alpha   90.00
_cell.angle_beta   90.00
_cell.angle_gamma   90.00
#
_symmetry.space_group_name_H-M   'P 1'
#
loop_
_entity.id
_entity.type
_entity.pdbx_description
1 polymer ?
#
loop_
_entity_poly.entity_id
_entity_poly.type
_entity_poly.pdbx_seq_one_letter_code
_entity_poly.pdbx_strand_id
1 'polypeptide(L)'
;MSFPPQSPAPDATQERPHNYHDGRSSTLKISQRERPYPEGRLIVSRTDLNGTITHCNDAFVEISGYTRDELVGQPHCILRHPDIPRAIYQDLWSTLQAGKKWHGYVKNLCKDGSHYWVYATAVPNRRGGEVVGYSSVRREPSRSKIAEAEARYKQMLATEGGA
;
A
#
# COMPACT_ATOMS: atom_id res chain seq x y z
N MET A 1 -19.93 -17.18 -40.78
CA MET A 1 -20.70 -16.57 -39.68
C MET A 1 -19.71 -15.97 -38.68
N SER A 2 -19.64 -14.64 -38.57
CA SER A 2 -18.75 -13.95 -37.62
C SER A 2 -19.47 -13.79 -36.28
N PHE A 3 -18.93 -14.44 -35.25
CA PHE A 3 -19.34 -14.16 -33.86
C PHE A 3 -18.80 -12.79 -33.44
N PRO A 4 -19.60 -11.94 -32.78
CA PRO A 4 -19.10 -10.69 -32.22
C PRO A 4 -18.09 -11.01 -31.09
N PRO A 5 -17.06 -10.17 -30.89
CA PRO A 5 -16.13 -10.33 -29.78
C PRO A 5 -16.90 -10.21 -28.45
N GLN A 6 -16.75 -11.22 -27.60
CA GLN A 6 -17.30 -11.22 -26.24
C GLN A 6 -16.86 -9.95 -25.51
N SER A 7 -17.80 -9.29 -24.82
CA SER A 7 -17.50 -8.28 -23.82
C SER A 7 -16.41 -8.77 -22.87
N PRO A 8 -15.44 -7.92 -22.45
CA PRO A 8 -14.41 -8.36 -21.52
C PRO A 8 -15.08 -8.78 -20.20
N ALA A 9 -14.70 -9.95 -19.71
CA ALA A 9 -15.16 -10.50 -18.43
C ALA A 9 -14.94 -9.50 -17.28
N PRO A 10 -15.77 -9.52 -16.22
CA PRO A 10 -15.67 -8.60 -15.08
C PRO A 10 -14.42 -8.78 -14.20
N ASP A 11 -13.46 -9.61 -14.60
CA ASP A 11 -12.19 -9.88 -13.93
C ASP A 11 -11.02 -9.37 -14.79
N ALA A 12 -11.03 -8.08 -15.10
CA ALA A 12 -9.95 -7.44 -15.83
C ALA A 12 -8.71 -7.34 -14.93
N THR A 13 -8.00 -8.46 -14.80
CA THR A 13 -6.67 -8.50 -14.19
C THR A 13 -5.74 -7.68 -15.08
N GLN A 14 -5.36 -6.49 -14.62
CA GLN A 14 -4.50 -5.60 -15.40
C GLN A 14 -3.05 -6.01 -15.18
N GLU A 15 -2.41 -6.54 -16.22
CA GLU A 15 -1.02 -7.00 -16.19
C GLU A 15 -0.08 -5.83 -16.46
N ARG A 16 0.67 -5.38 -15.45
CA ARG A 16 1.70 -4.34 -15.60
C ARG A 16 3.08 -4.92 -15.34
N PRO A 17 4.08 -4.69 -16.21
CA PRO A 17 5.43 -5.10 -15.91
C PRO A 17 5.93 -4.34 -14.68
N HIS A 18 6.36 -5.08 -13.66
CA HIS A 18 6.99 -4.51 -12.47
C HIS A 18 8.38 -5.06 -12.33
N ASN A 19 9.34 -4.15 -12.42
CA ASN A 19 10.73 -4.45 -12.13
C ASN A 19 10.92 -4.30 -10.63
N TYR A 20 11.18 -5.43 -9.98
CA TYR A 20 11.62 -5.47 -8.60
C TYR A 20 13.03 -4.90 -8.51
N HIS A 21 13.34 -4.36 -7.33
CA HIS A 21 14.64 -3.75 -7.06
C HIS A 21 15.81 -4.77 -7.12
N ASP A 22 15.51 -6.07 -7.02
CA ASP A 22 16.47 -7.19 -7.16
C ASP A 22 16.83 -7.52 -8.62
N GLY A 23 16.34 -6.74 -9.60
CA GLY A 23 16.55 -6.99 -11.03
C GLY A 23 15.61 -8.05 -11.61
N ARG A 24 14.69 -8.61 -10.81
CA ARG A 24 13.62 -9.50 -11.27
C ARG A 24 12.52 -8.67 -11.92
N SER A 25 12.03 -9.10 -13.07
CA SER A 25 10.79 -8.57 -13.65
C SER A 25 9.67 -9.57 -13.39
N SER A 26 8.61 -9.17 -12.69
CA SER A 26 7.36 -9.95 -12.64
C SER A 26 6.21 -9.12 -13.17
N THR A 27 5.27 -9.79 -13.81
CA THR A 27 4.00 -9.18 -14.19
C THR A 27 3.17 -8.98 -12.93
N LEU A 28 2.95 -7.73 -12.53
CA LEU A 28 1.93 -7.40 -11.52
C LEU A 28 0.58 -7.62 -12.17
N LYS A 29 -0.10 -8.68 -11.74
CA LYS A 29 -1.54 -8.80 -11.91
C LYS A 29 -2.16 -7.78 -10.97
N ILE A 30 -3.08 -6.93 -11.41
CA ILE A 30 -3.89 -6.09 -10.52
C ILE A 30 -5.31 -6.60 -10.63
N SER A 31 -5.76 -7.31 -9.59
CA SER A 31 -7.11 -7.83 -9.47
C SER A 31 -7.97 -6.85 -8.65
N GLN A 32 -9.24 -6.74 -9.02
CA GLN A 32 -10.24 -6.02 -8.22
C GLN A 32 -10.66 -6.80 -6.96
N ARG A 33 -10.03 -7.95 -6.70
CA ARG A 33 -10.28 -8.74 -5.50
C ARG A 33 -9.74 -8.05 -4.25
N GLU A 34 -10.64 -7.60 -3.38
CA GLU A 34 -10.31 -7.13 -2.04
C GLU A 34 -10.01 -8.34 -1.13
N ARG A 35 -8.87 -8.33 -0.43
CA ARG A 35 -8.59 -9.25 0.66
C ARG A 35 -9.13 -8.66 1.97
N PRO A 36 -9.91 -9.42 2.75
CA PRO A 36 -10.34 -8.97 4.07
C PRO A 36 -9.11 -8.78 4.96
N TYR A 37 -9.17 -7.73 5.78
CA TYR A 37 -8.16 -7.49 6.79
C TYR A 37 -8.19 -8.63 7.83
N PRO A 38 -7.03 -9.15 8.31
CA PRO A 38 -7.00 -10.20 9.30
C PRO A 38 -7.59 -9.70 10.63
N GLU A 39 -8.80 -10.17 10.96
CA GLU A 39 -9.51 -9.78 12.18
C GLU A 39 -8.65 -10.04 13.42
N GLY A 40 -8.60 -9.06 14.33
CA GLY A 40 -7.86 -9.15 15.59
C GLY A 40 -6.33 -9.11 15.48
N ARG A 41 -5.75 -8.90 14.27
CA ARG A 41 -4.30 -8.78 14.10
C ARG A 41 -3.92 -7.37 13.67
N LEU A 42 -2.96 -6.75 14.34
CA LEU A 42 -2.38 -5.49 13.87
C LEU A 42 -1.26 -5.78 12.88
N ILE A 43 -1.26 -5.05 11.78
CA ILE A 43 -0.16 -5.08 10.81
C ILE A 43 0.87 -4.07 11.27
N VAL A 44 2.07 -4.54 11.60
CA VAL A 44 3.16 -3.68 12.06
C VAL A 44 4.35 -3.82 11.14
N SER A 45 4.89 -2.68 10.72
CA SER A 45 6.15 -2.61 9.99
C SER A 45 7.01 -1.47 10.50
N ARG A 46 8.31 -1.70 10.60
CA ARG A 46 9.31 -0.67 10.87
C ARG A 46 10.13 -0.45 9.63
N THR A 47 10.46 0.82 9.36
CA THR A 47 11.34 1.22 8.28
C THR A 47 12.51 2.03 8.83
N ASP A 48 13.59 2.09 8.04
CA ASP A 48 14.67 3.06 8.26
C ASP A 48 14.25 4.47 7.80
N LEU A 49 15.18 5.43 7.88
CA LEU A 49 15.00 6.81 7.44
C LEU A 49 14.69 6.95 5.94
N ASN A 50 15.18 6.02 5.13
CA ASN A 50 14.94 5.96 3.68
C ASN A 50 13.63 5.24 3.31
N GLY A 51 12.90 4.71 4.29
CA GLY A 51 11.64 3.98 4.03
C GLY A 51 11.82 2.51 3.66
N THR A 52 13.02 1.96 3.84
CA THR A 52 13.31 0.53 3.67
C THR A 52 12.77 -0.21 4.88
N ILE A 53 11.98 -1.26 4.64
CA ILE A 53 11.40 -2.08 5.71
C ILE A 53 12.54 -2.82 6.42
N THR A 54 12.76 -2.50 7.68
CA THR A 54 13.75 -3.18 8.53
C THR A 54 13.12 -4.32 9.31
N HIS A 55 11.81 -4.25 9.55
CA HIS A 55 11.08 -5.28 10.28
C HIS A 55 9.60 -5.29 9.89
N CYS A 56 8.99 -6.46 9.86
CA CYS A 56 7.54 -6.62 9.72
C CYS A 56 7.05 -7.82 10.53
N ASN A 57 5.78 -7.78 10.96
CA ASN A 57 5.16 -8.90 11.65
C ASN A 57 4.54 -9.91 10.68
N ASP A 58 4.12 -11.06 11.21
CA ASP A 58 3.56 -12.15 10.40
C ASP A 58 2.22 -11.79 9.75
N ALA A 59 1.42 -10.91 10.36
CA ALA A 59 0.18 -10.41 9.74
C ALA A 59 0.46 -9.62 8.45
N PHE A 60 1.56 -8.86 8.40
CA PHE A 60 1.99 -8.14 7.20
C PHE A 60 2.42 -9.08 6.08
N VAL A 61 3.15 -10.14 6.42
CA VAL A 61 3.58 -11.20 5.49
C VAL A 61 2.35 -11.92 4.92
N GLU A 62 1.44 -12.35 5.79
CA GLU A 62 0.24 -13.11 5.45
C GLU A 62 -0.72 -12.33 4.53
N ILE A 63 -1.03 -11.07 4.85
CA ILE A 63 -1.95 -10.27 4.04
C ILE A 63 -1.33 -9.84 2.71
N SER A 64 -0.05 -9.46 2.71
CA SER A 64 0.62 -8.96 1.50
C SER A 64 0.94 -10.07 0.50
N GLY A 65 1.03 -11.33 0.96
CA GLY A 65 1.41 -12.48 0.15
C GLY A 65 2.90 -12.51 -0.22
N TYR A 66 3.69 -11.59 0.33
CA TYR A 66 5.15 -11.61 0.22
C TYR A 66 5.74 -12.36 1.40
N THR A 67 6.89 -13.00 1.18
CA THR A 67 7.65 -13.58 2.29
C THR A 67 8.37 -12.48 3.09
N ARG A 68 8.71 -12.76 4.35
CA ARG A 68 9.45 -11.80 5.19
C ARG A 68 10.76 -11.37 4.54
N ASP A 69 11.46 -12.30 3.89
CA ASP A 69 12.73 -12.05 3.19
C ASP A 69 12.56 -11.10 1.99
N GLU A 70 11.45 -11.23 1.27
CA GLU A 70 11.10 -10.31 0.18
C GLU A 70 10.64 -8.92 0.68
N LEU A 71 10.19 -8.81 1.93
CA LEU A 71 9.72 -7.54 2.49
C LEU A 71 10.84 -6.79 3.18
N VAL A 72 11.65 -7.48 3.99
CA VAL A 72 12.77 -6.87 4.71
C VAL A 72 13.84 -6.47 3.71
N GLY A 73 14.32 -5.23 3.79
CA GLY A 73 15.27 -4.67 2.82
C GLY A 73 14.62 -4.06 1.59
N GLN A 74 13.29 -4.21 1.39
CA GLN A 74 12.57 -3.53 0.32
C GLN A 74 11.97 -2.20 0.79
N PRO A 75 11.83 -1.22 -0.12
CA PRO A 75 11.13 0.02 0.19
C PRO A 75 9.64 -0.25 0.40
N HIS A 76 9.03 0.47 1.35
CA HIS A 76 7.61 0.34 1.67
C HIS A 76 6.66 0.57 0.48
N CYS A 77 7.16 1.21 -0.59
CA CYS A 77 6.41 1.44 -1.82
C CYS A 77 6.10 0.16 -2.62
N ILE A 78 6.65 -1.00 -2.26
CA ILE A 78 6.31 -2.29 -2.91
C ILE A 78 4.80 -2.62 -2.84
N LEU A 79 4.11 -2.13 -1.81
CA LEU A 79 2.66 -2.34 -1.63
C LEU A 79 1.82 -1.16 -2.14
N ARG A 80 2.45 -0.18 -2.80
CA ARG A 80 1.77 1.03 -3.24
C ARG A 80 0.73 0.70 -4.31
N HIS A 81 -0.52 1.06 -4.05
CA HIS A 81 -1.58 0.96 -5.04
C HIS A 81 -1.61 2.23 -5.92
N PRO A 82 -1.80 2.12 -7.24
CA PRO A 82 -1.91 3.28 -8.14
C PRO A 82 -3.10 4.19 -7.82
N ASP A 83 -4.19 3.65 -7.27
CA ASP A 83 -5.36 4.41 -6.78
C ASP A 83 -5.07 5.35 -5.60
N ILE A 84 -3.87 5.34 -5.01
CA ILE A 84 -3.54 6.29 -3.95
C ILE A 84 -2.82 7.51 -4.55
N PRO A 85 -3.40 8.72 -4.41
CA PRO A 85 -2.85 9.97 -4.95
C PRO A 85 -1.41 10.21 -4.48
N ARG A 86 -0.60 10.87 -5.31
CA ARG A 86 0.79 11.19 -4.95
C ARG A 86 0.83 12.18 -3.78
N ALA A 87 -0.14 13.09 -3.71
CA ALA A 87 -0.33 14.02 -2.61
C ALA A 87 -0.41 13.34 -1.23
N ILE A 88 -1.07 12.18 -1.11
CA ILE A 88 -1.21 11.45 0.17
C ILE A 88 0.15 10.92 0.64
N TYR A 89 0.97 10.42 -0.28
CA TYR A 89 2.33 9.98 0.05
C TYR A 89 3.23 11.16 0.41
N GLN A 90 3.09 12.29 -0.28
CA GLN A 90 3.86 13.49 0.03
C GLN A 90 3.51 14.03 1.41
N ASP A 91 2.22 14.02 1.77
CA ASP A 91 1.73 14.39 3.10
C ASP A 91 2.24 13.44 4.20
N LEU A 92 2.23 12.12 3.94
CA LEU A 92 2.84 11.11 4.82
C LEU A 92 4.29 11.44 5.14
N TRP A 93 5.13 11.63 4.12
CA TRP A 93 6.55 11.92 4.30
C TRP A 93 6.80 13.26 4.97
N SER A 94 6.07 14.30 4.56
CA SER A 94 6.20 15.63 5.16
C SER A 94 5.83 15.62 6.64
N THR A 95 4.78 14.88 7.02
CA THR A 95 4.35 14.73 8.41
C THR A 95 5.38 13.96 9.23
N LEU A 96 5.90 12.87 8.68
CA LEU A 96 6.91 12.04 9.35
C LEU A 96 8.24 12.79 9.54
N GLN A 97 8.70 13.53 8.53
CA GLN A 97 9.91 14.36 8.61
C GLN A 97 9.73 15.55 9.56
N ALA A 98 8.52 16.11 9.66
CA ALA A 98 8.18 17.09 10.69
C ALA A 98 8.15 16.50 12.12
N GLY A 99 8.41 15.20 12.27
CA GLY A 99 8.42 14.54 13.56
C GLY A 99 7.02 14.32 14.14
N LYS A 100 5.98 14.43 13.32
CA LYS A 100 4.58 14.24 13.71
C LYS A 100 4.11 12.84 13.34
N LYS A 101 3.07 12.37 14.02
CA LYS A 101 2.38 11.13 13.67
C LYS A 101 1.46 11.39 12.47
N TRP A 102 1.56 10.51 11.47
CA TRP A 102 0.66 10.52 10.33
C TRP A 102 -0.38 9.42 10.46
N HIS A 103 -1.59 9.67 9.95
CA HIS A 103 -2.63 8.66 9.88
C HIS A 103 -3.49 8.84 8.64
N GLY A 104 -3.87 7.74 8.00
CA GLY A 104 -4.67 7.78 6.79
C GLY A 104 -5.15 6.41 6.35
N TYR A 105 -6.21 6.40 5.56
CA TYR A 105 -6.69 5.20 4.88
C TYR A 105 -5.84 4.99 3.65
N VAL A 106 -5.27 3.80 3.48
CA VAL A 106 -4.47 3.49 2.30
C VAL A 106 -4.89 2.15 1.75
N LYS A 107 -4.95 2.09 0.42
CA LYS A 107 -5.14 0.87 -0.35
C LYS A 107 -3.77 0.33 -0.68
N ASN A 108 -3.53 -0.92 -0.30
CA ASN A 108 -2.28 -1.63 -0.54
C ASN A 108 -2.49 -2.75 -1.57
N LEU A 109 -1.49 -2.98 -2.40
CA LEU A 109 -1.46 -4.06 -3.39
C LEU A 109 -0.68 -5.27 -2.85
N CYS A 110 -1.23 -6.47 -2.99
CA CYS A 110 -0.58 -7.74 -2.67
C CYS A 110 0.25 -8.26 -3.84
N LYS A 111 1.15 -9.20 -3.58
CA LYS A 111 1.95 -9.89 -4.62
C LYS A 111 1.09 -10.58 -5.69
N ASP A 112 -0.01 -11.17 -5.26
CA ASP A 112 -0.98 -11.89 -6.12
C ASP A 112 -1.87 -10.95 -6.95
N GLY A 113 -1.81 -9.64 -6.68
CA GLY A 113 -2.59 -8.63 -7.38
C GLY A 113 -3.90 -8.23 -6.73
N SER A 114 -4.36 -9.00 -5.75
CA SER A 114 -5.43 -8.53 -4.87
C SER A 114 -5.01 -7.27 -4.11
N HIS A 115 -5.96 -6.50 -3.63
CA HIS A 115 -5.70 -5.31 -2.83
C HIS A 115 -6.36 -5.42 -1.47
N TYR A 116 -5.95 -4.57 -0.53
CA TYR A 116 -6.58 -4.50 0.79
C TYR A 116 -6.51 -3.08 1.32
N TRP A 117 -7.52 -2.72 2.10
CA TRP A 117 -7.57 -1.43 2.77
C TRP A 117 -7.04 -1.54 4.18
N VAL A 118 -6.32 -0.51 4.61
CA VAL A 118 -5.83 -0.37 5.99
C VAL A 118 -5.95 1.06 6.45
N TYR A 119 -6.18 1.23 7.75
CA TYR A 119 -5.93 2.51 8.39
C TYR A 119 -4.51 2.52 8.94
N ALA A 120 -3.60 3.13 8.20
CA ALA A 120 -2.19 3.23 8.53
C ALA A 120 -1.96 4.40 9.49
N THR A 121 -1.18 4.17 10.54
CA THR A 121 -0.70 5.16 11.50
C THR A 121 0.82 5.05 11.54
N ALA A 122 1.51 6.03 10.97
CA ALA A 122 2.96 6.09 10.94
C ALA A 122 3.49 7.06 12.00
N VAL A 123 4.48 6.63 12.76
CA VAL A 123 5.12 7.42 13.81
C VAL A 123 6.65 7.43 13.61
N PRO A 124 7.31 8.59 13.74
CA PRO A 124 8.76 8.65 13.74
C PRO A 124 9.30 8.07 15.04
N ASN A 125 10.25 7.14 14.92
CA ASN A 125 10.94 6.56 16.05
C ASN A 125 12.18 7.40 16.37
N ARG A 126 12.26 7.93 17.59
CA ARG A 126 13.38 8.77 18.03
C ARG A 126 14.24 8.02 19.03
N ARG A 127 15.56 8.02 18.84
CA ARG A 127 16.54 7.47 19.78
C ARG A 127 17.55 8.57 20.09
N GLY A 128 17.66 8.97 21.35
CA GLY A 128 18.59 10.03 21.76
C GLY A 128 18.26 11.42 21.20
N GLY A 129 17.02 11.67 20.76
CA GLY A 129 16.59 12.95 20.18
C GLY A 129 16.57 12.97 18.65
N GLU A 130 17.23 12.02 17.99
CA GLU A 130 17.27 11.89 16.53
C GLU A 130 16.27 10.85 16.03
N VAL A 131 15.67 11.12 14.87
CA VAL A 131 14.81 10.13 14.20
C VAL A 131 15.73 9.04 13.66
N VAL A 132 15.50 7.79 14.06
CA VAL A 132 16.27 6.62 13.61
C VAL A 132 15.50 5.74 12.62
N GLY A 133 14.24 6.07 12.35
CA GLY A 133 13.38 5.36 11.42
C GLY A 133 11.91 5.64 11.70
N TYR A 134 11.03 4.89 11.05
CA TYR A 134 9.58 5.06 11.18
C TYR A 134 8.93 3.74 11.55
N SER A 135 7.89 3.79 12.38
CA SER A 135 7.06 2.63 12.68
C SER A 135 5.65 2.90 12.18
N SER A 136 5.13 1.99 11.37
CA SER A 136 3.78 2.06 10.83
C SER A 136 2.95 0.92 11.41
N VAL A 137 1.87 1.30 12.10
CA VAL A 137 0.85 0.40 12.62
C VAL A 137 -0.39 0.58 11.77
N ARG A 138 -0.85 -0.51 11.19
CA ARG A 138 -2.02 -0.58 10.35
C ARG A 138 -3.07 -1.37 11.08
N ARG A 139 -4.27 -0.82 11.18
CA ARG A 139 -5.44 -1.46 11.79
C ARG A 139 -6.53 -1.67 10.75
N GLU A 140 -7.50 -2.49 11.12
CA GLU A 140 -8.72 -2.69 10.35
C GLU A 140 -9.42 -1.34 10.10
N PRO A 141 -9.66 -0.97 8.84
CA PRO A 141 -10.42 0.22 8.51
C PRO A 141 -11.92 -0.09 8.55
N SER A 142 -12.73 0.91 8.94
CA SER A 142 -14.18 0.80 8.83
C SER A 142 -14.62 0.91 7.37
N ARG A 143 -15.49 0.01 6.89
CA ARG A 143 -16.01 0.04 5.50
C ARG A 143 -16.63 1.38 5.11
N SER A 144 -17.36 2.04 6.01
CA SER A 144 -17.91 3.37 5.74
C SER A 144 -16.81 4.39 5.46
N LYS A 145 -15.73 4.35 6.23
CA LYS A 145 -14.58 5.26 6.07
C LYS A 145 -13.75 4.95 4.83
N ILE A 146 -13.66 3.68 4.44
CA ILE A 146 -13.05 3.27 3.17
C ILE A 146 -13.79 3.91 2.01
N ALA A 147 -15.12 3.81 1.97
CA ALA A 147 -15.92 4.41 0.90
C ALA A 147 -15.74 5.94 0.81
N GLU A 148 -15.74 6.62 1.96
CA GLU A 148 -15.46 8.06 2.04
C GLU A 148 -14.05 8.40 1.52
N ALA A 149 -13.03 7.64 1.93
CA ALA A 149 -11.65 7.84 1.52
C ALA A 149 -11.45 7.56 0.03
N GLU A 150 -12.02 6.47 -0.49
CA GLU A 150 -11.96 6.12 -1.90
C GLU A 150 -12.59 7.21 -2.78
N ALA A 151 -13.77 7.70 -2.41
CA ALA A 151 -14.42 8.80 -3.12
C ALA A 151 -13.54 10.05 -3.16
N ARG A 152 -12.92 10.39 -2.02
CA ARG A 152 -11.99 11.53 -1.93
C ARG A 152 -10.73 11.31 -2.77
N TYR A 153 -10.16 10.11 -2.76
CA TYR A 153 -8.95 9.79 -3.53
C TYR A 153 -9.21 9.77 -5.03
N LYS A 154 -10.38 9.30 -5.47
CA LYS A 154 -10.82 9.41 -6.87
C LYS A 154 -10.88 10.87 -7.34
N GLN A 155 -11.42 11.77 -6.52
CA GLN A 155 -11.43 13.21 -6.84
C GLN A 155 -10.02 13.81 -6.90
N MET A 156 -9.16 13.45 -5.96
CA MET A 156 -7.76 13.89 -5.95
C MET A 156 -7.00 13.39 -7.18
N LEU A 157 -7.14 12.12 -7.55
CA LEU A 157 -6.52 11.55 -8.75
C LEU A 157 -7.04 12.21 -10.03
N ALA A 158 -8.33 12.52 -10.11
CA ALA A 158 -8.88 13.24 -11.25
C ALA A 158 -8.28 14.66 -11.38
N THR A 159 -7.92 15.27 -10.25
CA THR A 159 -7.24 16.57 -10.24
C THR A 159 -5.74 16.44 -10.56
N GLU A 160 -5.07 15.38 -10.09
CA GLU A 160 -3.65 15.11 -10.39
C GLU A 160 -3.40 14.64 -11.83
N GLY A 161 -4.36 13.92 -12.44
CA GLY A 161 -4.26 13.42 -13.82
C GLY A 161 -4.75 14.39 -14.89
N GLY A 162 -5.26 15.56 -14.49
CA GLY A 162 -5.76 16.62 -15.39
C GLY A 162 -4.78 17.79 -15.59
N ALA A 163 -3.53 17.66 -15.13
CA ALA A 163 -2.49 18.69 -15.23
C ALA A 163 -1.34 18.25 -16.16
#